data_AF-B8FBM0-F1
#
_entry.id   AF-B8FBM0-F1
#
_cell.length_a   1.000
_cell.length_b   1.000
_cell.length_c   1.000
_cell.angle_alpha   90.00
_cell.angle_beta   90.00
_cell.angle_gamma   90.00
#
_symmetry.space_group_name_H-M   'P 1'
#
loop_
_entity.id
_entity.type
_entity.pdbx_description
1 polymer ?
#
loop_
_entity_poly.entity_id
_entity_poly.type
_entity_poly.pdbx_seq_one_letter_code
_entity_poly.pdbx_strand_id
1 'polypeptide(L)'
;MKLWILDADVIIDLLSLGVFDNLLKHCQLHLSTTVIEEVRFYKTGRAKIQINFRTDYVNTRKVIEESATVDDLKEITELLPMAIKRGIGPGELESLAVLNKNRNLVFCSMDGLAIKSLPFLDLSQNGISVEKLLQKSGISTKILKEPHMEQYFQTKLKDGQELKITGF
;
A
#
# COMPACT_ATOMS: atom_id res chain seq x y z
N MET A 1 8.47 16.74 1.73
CA MET A 1 7.66 15.72 1.04
C MET A 1 7.68 14.47 1.91
N LYS A 2 6.53 13.91 2.31
CA LYS A 2 6.55 12.60 3.01
C LYS A 2 6.88 11.50 1.99
N LEU A 3 7.29 10.34 2.48
CA LEU A 3 7.61 9.17 1.68
C LEU A 3 6.49 8.15 1.87
N TRP A 4 5.99 7.56 0.80
CA TRP A 4 4.88 6.60 0.88
C TRP A 4 5.20 5.29 0.20
N ILE A 5 4.70 4.21 0.79
CA ILE A 5 4.70 2.88 0.21
C ILE A 5 3.27 2.44 -0.09
N LEU A 6 3.03 2.04 -1.33
CA LEU A 6 1.71 1.71 -1.84
C LEU A 6 1.63 0.21 -2.16
N ASP A 7 0.47 -0.40 -1.97
CA ASP A 7 0.19 -1.72 -2.55
C ASP A 7 -0.14 -1.64 -4.06
N ALA A 8 -0.17 -2.80 -4.74
CA ALA A 8 -0.44 -2.90 -6.17
C ALA A 8 -1.86 -2.45 -6.58
N ASP A 9 -2.90 -2.83 -5.83
CA ASP A 9 -4.28 -2.42 -6.08
C ASP A 9 -4.43 -0.89 -5.95
N VAL A 10 -3.75 -0.27 -4.98
CA VAL A 10 -3.70 1.20 -4.87
C VAL A 10 -3.15 1.82 -6.15
N ILE A 11 -2.00 1.33 -6.63
CA ILE A 11 -1.38 1.85 -7.86
C ILE A 11 -2.31 1.65 -9.05
N ILE A 12 -2.87 0.45 -9.22
CA ILE A 12 -3.76 0.09 -10.32
C ILE A 12 -4.99 1.00 -10.35
N ASP A 13 -5.61 1.26 -9.19
CA ASP A 13 -6.77 2.15 -9.11
C ASP A 13 -6.38 3.62 -9.36
N LEU A 14 -5.24 4.09 -8.86
CA LEU A 14 -4.77 5.46 -9.11
C LEU A 14 -4.38 5.70 -10.58
N LEU A 15 -3.83 4.69 -11.25
CA LEU A 15 -3.60 4.69 -12.70
C LEU A 15 -4.93 4.73 -13.46
N SER A 16 -5.88 3.88 -13.06
CA SER A 16 -7.23 3.81 -13.64
C SER A 16 -7.99 5.14 -13.51
N LEU A 17 -7.79 5.86 -12.40
CA LEU A 17 -8.33 7.19 -12.14
C LEU A 17 -7.57 8.32 -12.84
N GLY A 18 -6.41 8.04 -13.45
CA GLY A 18 -5.57 9.04 -14.12
C GLY A 18 -4.89 10.02 -13.18
N VAL A 19 -4.74 9.67 -11.89
CA VAL A 19 -4.17 10.57 -10.87
C VAL A 19 -2.78 10.16 -10.40
N PHE A 20 -2.30 8.96 -10.74
CA PHE A 20 -1.00 8.43 -10.29
C PHE A 20 0.17 9.34 -10.69
N ASP A 21 0.25 9.77 -11.95
CA ASP A 21 1.31 10.68 -12.42
C ASP A 21 1.26 12.05 -11.76
N ASN A 22 0.07 12.51 -11.34
CA ASN A 22 -0.06 13.74 -10.59
C ASN A 22 0.44 13.56 -9.16
N LEU A 23 0.13 12.42 -8.53
CA LEU A 23 0.60 12.07 -7.18
C LEU A 23 2.13 12.12 -7.08
N LEU A 24 2.83 11.57 -8.07
CA LEU A 24 4.30 11.60 -8.16
C LEU A 24 4.93 13.01 -8.16
N LYS A 25 4.16 14.07 -8.42
CA LYS A 25 4.64 15.46 -8.37
C LYS A 25 4.67 16.03 -6.95
N HIS A 26 3.94 15.39 -6.02
CA HIS A 26 3.72 15.87 -4.65
C HIS A 26 4.29 14.95 -3.59
N CYS A 27 4.70 13.74 -3.97
CA CYS A 27 5.29 12.75 -3.08
C CYS A 27 6.43 11.95 -3.72
N GLN A 28 7.31 11.41 -2.88
CA GLN A 28 8.25 10.36 -3.30
C GLN A 28 7.60 9.03 -2.94
N LEU A 29 7.42 8.19 -3.96
CA LEU A 29 6.87 6.85 -3.78
C LEU A 29 8.01 5.83 -3.71
N HIS A 30 7.94 4.97 -2.69
CA HIS A 30 8.76 3.79 -2.49
C HIS A 30 7.86 2.58 -2.70
N LEU A 31 8.21 1.63 -3.55
CA LEU A 31 7.37 0.47 -3.84
C LEU A 31 8.19 -0.80 -3.66
N SER A 32 7.58 -1.84 -3.09
CA SER A 32 8.24 -3.13 -2.99
C SER A 32 8.42 -3.75 -4.38
N THR A 33 9.48 -4.55 -4.56
CA THR A 33 9.73 -5.26 -5.81
C THR A 33 8.52 -6.12 -6.22
N THR A 34 7.88 -6.82 -5.27
CA THR A 34 6.70 -7.63 -5.58
C THR A 34 5.54 -6.78 -6.11
N VAL A 35 5.26 -5.63 -5.50
CA VAL A 35 4.22 -4.71 -5.97
C VAL A 35 4.51 -4.22 -7.39
N ILE A 36 5.77 -3.86 -7.69
CA ILE A 36 6.19 -3.44 -9.04
C ILE A 36 5.88 -4.53 -10.08
N GLU A 37 6.12 -5.80 -9.74
CA GLU A 37 5.90 -6.94 -10.63
C GLU A 37 4.42 -7.35 -10.75
N GLU A 38 3.57 -6.96 -9.81
CA GLU A 38 2.11 -7.18 -9.83
C GLU A 38 1.38 -6.17 -10.72
N VAL A 39 1.87 -4.93 -10.81
CA VAL A 39 1.26 -3.86 -11.62
C VAL A 39 1.58 -4.05 -13.12
N ARG A 40 0.81 -4.90 -13.78
CA ARG A 40 0.98 -5.24 -15.22
C ARG A 40 -0.05 -4.61 -16.14
N PHE A 41 -1.18 -4.20 -15.59
CA PHE A 41 -2.25 -3.56 -16.34
C PHE A 41 -3.16 -2.76 -15.41
N TYR A 42 -3.92 -1.84 -15.98
CA TYR A 42 -5.00 -1.14 -15.31
C TYR A 42 -6.19 -0.97 -16.27
N LYS A 43 -7.33 -0.48 -15.77
CA LYS A 43 -8.54 -0.31 -16.58
C LYS A 43 -8.91 1.16 -16.69
N THR A 44 -9.18 1.61 -17.91
CA THR A 44 -9.76 2.94 -18.16
C THR A 44 -11.06 2.76 -18.94
N GLY A 45 -12.18 3.02 -18.27
CA GLY A 45 -13.51 2.70 -18.81
C GLY A 45 -13.64 1.19 -19.07
N ARG A 46 -13.84 0.80 -20.33
CA ARG A 46 -13.91 -0.62 -20.75
C ARG A 46 -12.59 -1.18 -21.26
N ALA A 47 -11.57 -0.35 -21.43
CA ALA A 47 -10.28 -0.77 -21.98
C ALA A 47 -9.36 -1.28 -20.87
N LYS A 48 -8.66 -2.39 -21.15
CA LYS A 48 -7.53 -2.88 -20.36
C LYS A 48 -6.25 -2.33 -20.98
N ILE A 49 -5.50 -1.54 -20.23
CA ILE A 49 -4.26 -0.93 -20.68
C ILE A 49 -3.11 -1.72 -20.07
N GLN A 50 -2.24 -2.30 -20.91
CA GLN A 50 -0.99 -2.90 -20.45
C GLN A 50 -0.01 -1.80 -20.06
N ILE A 51 0.77 -2.05 -19.01
CA ILE A 51 1.81 -1.14 -18.55
C ILE A 51 3.05 -1.94 -18.21
N ASN A 52 4.21 -1.39 -18.54
CA ASN A 52 5.48 -1.93 -18.06
C ASN A 52 5.96 -1.02 -16.94
N PHE A 53 5.42 -1.23 -15.74
CA PHE A 53 5.60 -0.31 -14.62
C PHE A 53 7.08 -0.05 -14.30
N ARG A 54 7.91 -1.10 -14.37
CA ARG A 54 9.36 -0.99 -14.20
C ARG A 54 10.00 -0.06 -15.22
N THR A 55 9.67 -0.20 -16.50
CA THR A 55 10.23 0.65 -17.56
C THR A 55 9.73 2.08 -17.43
N ASP A 56 8.45 2.27 -17.15
CA ASP A 56 7.78 3.58 -17.19
C ASP A 56 8.07 4.43 -15.95
N TYR A 57 8.29 3.80 -14.79
CA TYR A 57 8.41 4.47 -13.49
C TYR A 57 9.71 4.19 -12.72
N VAL A 58 10.20 2.95 -12.71
CA VAL A 58 11.39 2.57 -11.92
C VAL A 58 12.66 2.99 -12.66
N ASN A 59 12.82 2.58 -13.91
CA ASN A 59 13.99 2.90 -14.72
C ASN A 59 14.12 4.40 -15.01
N THR A 60 12.98 5.11 -15.03
CA THR A 60 12.92 6.58 -15.17
C THR A 60 13.10 7.31 -13.83
N ARG A 61 13.31 6.58 -12.72
CA ARG A 61 13.51 7.10 -11.35
C ARG A 61 12.34 7.93 -10.82
N LYS A 62 11.12 7.72 -11.33
CA LYS A 62 9.91 8.35 -10.79
C LYS A 62 9.48 7.70 -9.47
N VAL A 63 9.74 6.40 -9.32
CA VAL A 63 9.52 5.66 -8.07
C VAL A 63 10.83 5.04 -7.61
N ILE A 64 10.97 4.87 -6.30
CA ILE A 64 12.08 4.15 -5.68
C ILE A 64 11.63 2.72 -5.46
N GLU A 65 12.40 1.75 -5.95
CA GLU A 65 12.20 0.34 -5.66
C GLU A 65 12.88 -0.01 -4.33
N GLU A 66 12.14 -0.70 -3.47
CA GLU A 66 12.60 -1.26 -2.20
C GLU A 66 12.38 -2.78 -2.22
N SER A 67 13.19 -3.53 -1.47
CA SER A 67 13.01 -4.98 -1.36
C SER A 67 13.20 -5.45 0.08
N ALA A 68 12.40 -6.42 0.50
CA ALA A 68 12.60 -7.12 1.76
C ALA A 68 13.39 -8.42 1.53
N THR A 69 14.29 -8.74 2.47
CA THR A 69 14.96 -10.03 2.49
C THR A 69 14.04 -11.12 3.04
N VAL A 70 14.43 -12.38 2.89
CA VAL A 70 13.68 -13.52 3.47
C VAL A 70 13.61 -13.41 5.00
N ASP A 71 14.67 -12.92 5.65
CA ASP A 71 14.68 -12.73 7.10
C ASP A 71 13.74 -11.59 7.51
N ASP A 72 13.69 -10.49 6.75
CA ASP A 72 12.75 -9.40 7.00
C ASP A 72 11.28 -9.88 6.90
N LEU A 73 10.98 -10.70 5.87
CA LEU A 73 9.66 -11.30 5.69
C LEU A 73 9.32 -12.26 6.82
N LYS A 74 10.28 -13.06 7.27
CA LYS A 74 10.10 -14.00 8.38
C LYS A 74 9.81 -13.26 9.68
N GLU A 75 10.57 -12.20 9.99
CA GLU A 75 10.39 -11.38 11.19
C GLU A 75 8.97 -10.84 11.27
N ILE A 76 8.49 -10.16 10.22
CA ILE A 76 7.13 -9.62 10.25
C ILE A 76 6.09 -10.72 10.29
N THR A 77 6.32 -11.83 9.58
CA THR A 77 5.38 -12.93 9.54
C THR A 77 5.22 -13.49 10.94
N GLU A 78 6.28 -13.74 11.69
CA GLU A 78 6.19 -14.29 13.05
C GLU A 78 5.27 -13.49 13.98
N LEU A 79 5.23 -12.16 13.84
CA LEU A 79 4.39 -11.24 14.62
C LEU A 79 2.90 -11.25 14.24
N LEU A 80 2.54 -11.74 13.06
CA LEU A 80 1.15 -11.74 12.59
C LEU A 80 0.37 -12.95 13.11
N PRO A 81 -0.93 -12.81 13.42
CA PRO A 81 -1.78 -13.95 13.75
C PRO A 81 -1.98 -14.86 12.53
N MET A 82 -2.22 -16.15 12.77
CA MET A 82 -2.36 -17.17 11.71
C MET A 82 -3.47 -16.83 10.70
N ALA A 83 -4.56 -16.20 11.15
CA ALA A 83 -5.66 -15.77 10.29
C ALA A 83 -5.20 -14.75 9.23
N ILE A 84 -4.31 -13.82 9.60
CA ILE A 84 -3.74 -12.83 8.67
C ILE A 84 -2.69 -13.50 7.78
N LYS A 85 -1.77 -14.29 8.37
CA LYS A 85 -0.69 -15.00 7.65
C LYS A 85 -1.18 -15.77 6.43
N ARG A 86 -2.35 -16.40 6.54
CA ARG A 86 -2.93 -17.25 5.48
C ARG A 86 -3.59 -16.48 4.33
N GLY A 87 -3.92 -15.21 4.54
CA GLY A 87 -4.69 -14.43 3.58
C GLY A 87 -3.97 -13.20 3.04
N ILE A 88 -2.93 -12.71 3.73
CA ILE A 88 -2.17 -11.55 3.25
C ILE A 88 -1.43 -11.90 1.95
N GLY A 89 -1.55 -11.03 0.95
CA GLY A 89 -0.86 -11.22 -0.33
C GLY A 89 0.64 -10.94 -0.22
N PRO A 90 1.43 -11.42 -1.20
CA PRO A 90 2.87 -11.30 -1.16
C PRO A 90 3.34 -9.84 -1.32
N GLY A 91 2.68 -9.03 -2.17
CA GLY A 91 2.99 -7.61 -2.33
C GLY A 91 2.74 -6.80 -1.06
N GLU A 92 1.65 -7.08 -0.36
CA GLU A 92 1.29 -6.47 0.92
C GLU A 92 2.28 -6.87 2.01
N LEU A 93 2.60 -8.17 2.10
CA LEU A 93 3.55 -8.69 3.07
C LEU A 93 4.94 -8.06 2.88
N GLU A 94 5.46 -8.02 1.65
CA GLU A 94 6.75 -7.38 1.37
C GLU A 94 6.72 -5.88 1.69
N SER A 95 5.63 -5.19 1.36
CA SER A 95 5.49 -3.77 1.68
C SER A 95 5.49 -3.49 3.18
N LEU A 96 4.84 -4.36 3.99
CA LEU A 96 4.90 -4.27 5.45
C LEU A 96 6.31 -4.55 5.99
N ALA A 97 7.06 -5.46 5.36
CA ALA A 97 8.45 -5.74 5.76
C ALA A 97 9.35 -4.55 5.48
N VAL A 98 9.22 -3.93 4.31
CA VAL A 98 9.91 -2.67 3.97
C VAL A 98 9.53 -1.57 4.96
N LEU A 99 8.24 -1.42 5.30
CA LEU A 99 7.78 -0.45 6.28
C LEU A 99 8.38 -0.68 7.67
N ASN A 100 8.45 -1.94 8.13
CA ASN A 100 9.01 -2.27 9.44
C ASN A 100 10.48 -1.84 9.57
N LYS A 101 11.27 -2.01 8.51
CA LYS A 101 12.67 -1.58 8.43
C LYS A 101 12.82 -0.07 8.33
N ASN A 102 11.92 0.59 7.60
CA ASN A 102 11.97 2.03 7.37
C ASN A 102 10.68 2.70 7.85
N ARG A 103 10.60 2.91 9.17
CA ARG A 103 9.46 3.54 9.85
C ARG A 103 9.29 5.05 9.55
N ASN A 104 10.14 5.64 8.70
CA ASN A 104 9.93 6.98 8.16
C ASN A 104 8.96 6.99 6.97
N LEU A 105 8.67 5.82 6.37
CA LEU A 105 7.68 5.66 5.33
C LEU A 105 6.26 5.65 5.90
N VAL A 106 5.29 5.93 5.03
CA VAL A 106 3.86 5.83 5.33
C VAL A 106 3.22 4.84 4.35
N PHE A 107 2.60 3.79 4.87
CA PHE A 107 1.96 2.74 4.11
C PHE A 107 0.51 3.07 3.75
N CYS A 108 0.17 2.87 2.49
CA CYS A 108 -1.15 3.07 1.93
C CYS A 108 -1.59 1.80 1.21
N SER A 109 -2.70 1.25 1.66
CA SER A 109 -3.27 0.02 1.10
C SER A 109 -4.79 0.10 1.12
N MET A 110 -5.42 -0.66 0.22
CA MET A 110 -6.85 -0.95 0.27
C MET A 110 -7.16 -2.34 0.82
N ASP A 111 -6.14 -3.19 1.00
CA ASP A 111 -6.32 -4.54 1.48
C ASP A 111 -6.62 -4.54 2.99
N GLY A 112 -7.76 -5.13 3.34
CA GLY A 112 -8.23 -5.14 4.71
C GLY A 112 -7.32 -5.93 5.66
N LEU A 113 -6.65 -7.00 5.20
CA LEU A 113 -5.72 -7.79 6.02
C LEU A 113 -4.39 -7.04 6.21
N ALA A 114 -3.89 -6.37 5.18
CA ALA A 114 -2.71 -5.53 5.27
C ALA A 114 -2.91 -4.37 6.26
N ILE A 115 -4.06 -3.68 6.20
CA ILE A 115 -4.38 -2.62 7.15
C ILE A 115 -4.52 -3.18 8.58
N LYS A 116 -5.20 -4.32 8.75
CA LYS A 116 -5.34 -5.02 10.04
C LYS A 116 -4.01 -5.50 10.63
N SER A 117 -2.97 -5.61 9.81
CA SER A 117 -1.63 -6.04 10.25
C SER A 117 -0.87 -4.92 10.97
N LEU A 118 -1.14 -3.65 10.65
CA LEU A 118 -0.40 -2.50 11.19
C LEU A 118 -0.35 -2.46 12.73
N PRO A 119 -1.44 -2.74 13.48
CA PRO A 119 -1.39 -2.78 14.95
C PRO A 119 -0.45 -3.85 15.50
N PHE A 120 -0.38 -5.04 14.88
CA PHE A 120 0.49 -6.14 15.34
C PHE A 120 1.98 -5.79 15.21
N LEU A 121 2.32 -4.95 14.24
CA LEU A 121 3.69 -4.52 13.96
C LEU A 121 4.08 -3.21 14.68
N ASP A 122 3.17 -2.64 15.48
CA ASP A 122 3.30 -1.30 16.07
C ASP A 122 3.51 -0.19 15.03
N LEU A 123 2.80 -0.32 13.90
CA LEU A 123 2.87 0.57 12.73
C LEU A 123 1.53 1.29 12.45
N SER A 124 0.59 1.31 13.39
CA SER A 124 -0.72 1.97 13.20
C SER A 124 -0.60 3.44 12.80
N GLN A 125 0.41 4.15 13.30
CA GLN A 125 0.65 5.58 12.97
C GLN A 125 1.33 5.77 11.61
N ASN A 126 1.87 4.69 11.03
CA ASN A 126 2.50 4.69 9.72
C ASN A 126 1.51 4.37 8.59
N GLY A 127 0.22 4.27 8.88
CA GLY A 127 -0.82 4.02 7.89
C GLY A 127 -1.47 5.29 7.35
N ILE A 128 -1.95 5.26 6.11
CA ILE A 128 -2.80 6.29 5.51
C ILE A 128 -3.79 5.66 4.52
N SER A 129 -5.01 6.20 4.45
CA SER A 129 -5.94 5.86 3.37
C SER A 129 -5.58 6.54 2.05
N VAL A 130 -6.10 6.01 0.94
CA VAL A 130 -6.00 6.64 -0.38
C VAL A 130 -6.63 8.04 -0.36
N GLU A 131 -7.81 8.19 0.26
CA GLU A 131 -8.47 9.48 0.40
C GLU A 131 -7.57 10.52 1.08
N LYS A 132 -6.97 10.18 2.23
CA LYS A 132 -6.09 11.10 2.96
C LYS A 132 -4.78 11.36 2.21
N LEU A 133 -4.24 10.37 1.51
CA LEU A 133 -3.08 10.53 0.65
C LEU A 133 -3.34 11.56 -0.46
N LEU A 134 -4.46 11.44 -1.17
CA LEU A 134 -4.85 12.37 -2.23
C LEU A 134 -5.13 13.77 -1.67
N GLN A 135 -5.87 13.88 -0.56
CA GLN A 135 -6.13 15.16 0.12
C GLN A 135 -4.82 15.86 0.52
N LYS A 136 -3.87 15.14 1.13
CA LYS A 136 -2.56 15.70 1.51
C LYS A 136 -1.71 16.10 0.31
N SER A 137 -1.94 15.49 -0.85
CA SER A 137 -1.25 15.80 -2.10
C SER A 137 -1.95 16.90 -2.91
N GLY A 138 -3.02 17.50 -2.38
CA GLY A 138 -3.81 18.52 -3.10
C GLY A 138 -4.57 17.98 -4.32
N ILE A 139 -4.77 16.66 -4.40
CA ILE A 139 -5.43 16.00 -5.52
C ILE A 139 -6.89 15.78 -5.15
N SER A 140 -7.79 16.42 -5.90
CA SER A 140 -9.23 16.15 -5.82
C SER A 140 -9.61 15.13 -6.88
N THR A 141 -10.35 14.10 -6.46
CA THR A 141 -11.00 13.13 -7.36
C THR A 141 -12.48 13.02 -7.01
N LYS A 142 -13.33 12.92 -8.03
CA LYS A 142 -14.78 12.87 -7.86
C LYS A 142 -15.32 11.46 -7.65
N ILE A 143 -14.49 10.42 -7.81
CA ILE A 143 -14.92 9.02 -7.80
C ILE A 143 -13.93 8.21 -6.97
N LEU A 144 -14.21 8.11 -5.67
CA LEU A 144 -13.56 7.17 -4.78
C LEU A 144 -14.54 6.04 -4.46
N LYS A 145 -14.03 4.81 -4.45
CA LYS A 145 -14.76 3.62 -3.99
C LYS A 145 -14.59 3.48 -2.49
N GLU A 146 -15.43 2.67 -1.87
CA GLU A 146 -15.40 2.44 -0.42
C GLU A 146 -14.01 2.06 0.14
N PRO A 147 -13.21 1.17 -0.49
CA PRO A 147 -11.86 0.86 0.00
C PRO A 147 -10.85 2.03 -0.04
N HIS A 148 -11.11 3.07 -0.83
CA HIS A 148 -10.27 4.27 -0.86
C HIS A 148 -10.51 5.17 0.35
N MET A 149 -11.69 5.07 0.96
CA MET A 149 -12.18 6.03 1.95
C MET A 149 -11.45 5.88 3.29
N GLU A 150 -11.25 7.00 3.97
CA GLU A 150 -10.67 7.01 5.32
C GLU A 150 -11.49 6.17 6.30
N GLN A 151 -12.82 6.17 6.15
CA GLN A 151 -13.70 5.38 7.02
C GLN A 151 -13.44 3.87 6.92
N TYR A 152 -13.23 3.34 5.71
CA TYR A 152 -12.87 1.93 5.53
C TYR A 152 -11.54 1.63 6.22
N PHE A 153 -10.53 2.47 5.95
CA PHE A 153 -9.20 2.33 6.53
C PHE A 153 -9.24 2.31 8.06
N GLN A 154 -9.92 3.28 8.69
CA GLN A 154 -10.03 3.36 10.14
C GLN A 154 -10.80 2.18 10.73
N THR A 155 -11.81 1.67 10.03
CA THR A 155 -12.54 0.48 10.46
C THR A 155 -11.61 -0.74 10.48
N LYS A 156 -10.85 -0.99 9.40
CA LYS A 156 -9.90 -2.11 9.35
C LYS A 156 -8.76 -1.96 10.36
N LEU A 157 -8.27 -0.74 10.56
CA LEU A 157 -7.24 -0.48 11.56
C LEU A 157 -7.74 -0.79 12.97
N LYS A 158 -8.97 -0.37 13.30
CA LYS A 158 -9.62 -0.66 14.57
C LYS A 158 -9.87 -2.16 14.77
N ASP A 159 -10.36 -2.86 13.74
CA ASP A 159 -10.49 -4.32 13.78
C ASP A 159 -9.16 -4.99 14.15
N GLY A 160 -8.04 -4.55 13.56
CA GLY A 160 -6.71 -5.06 13.86
C GLY A 160 -6.26 -4.77 15.31
N GLN A 161 -6.62 -3.60 15.85
CA GLN A 161 -6.33 -3.24 17.24
C GLN A 161 -7.12 -4.12 18.22
N GLU A 162 -8.40 -4.36 17.94
CA GLU A 162 -9.25 -5.24 18.74
C GLU A 162 -8.75 -6.70 18.69
N LEU A 163 -8.32 -7.20 17.53
CA LEU A 163 -7.71 -8.52 17.40
C LEU A 163 -6.41 -8.64 18.21
N LYS A 164 -5.54 -7.61 18.17
CA LYS A 164 -4.29 -7.60 18.96
C LYS A 164 -4.55 -7.68 20.47
N ILE A 165 -5.59 -7.03 20.96
CA ILE A 165 -5.96 -7.05 22.39
C ILE A 165 -6.57 -8.40 22.77
N THR A 166 -7.43 -8.96 21.92
CA THR A 166 -8.19 -10.17 22.23
C THR A 166 -7.39 -11.46 22.04
N GLY A 167 -6.27 -11.42 21.32
CA GLY A 167 -5.33 -12.53 21.20
C GLY A 167 -5.80 -13.69 20.32
N PHE A 168 -6.75 -13.43 19.43
CA PHE A 168 -7.28 -14.39 18.45
C PHE A 168 -6.75 -14.13 17.03
#